data_AF-A0AA88E2W1-F1
#
_entry.id   AF-A0AA88E2W1-F1
#
_cell.length_a   1.000
_cell.length_b   1.000
_cell.length_c   1.000
_cell.angle_alpha   90.00
_cell.angle_beta   90.00
_cell.angle_gamma   90.00
#
_symmetry.space_group_name_H-M   'P 1'
#
loop_
_entity.id
_entity.type
_entity.pdbx_description
1 polymer ?
#
loop_
_entity_poly.entity_id
_entity_poly.type
_entity_poly.pdbx_seq_one_letter_code
_entity_poly.pdbx_strand_id
1 'polypeptide(L)'
;MQFHTFKKACAAVYPSIVQNGIVWFWPNTDPQYKDILMKKKPPYIPEIDDPSFTKSIGNRDIPYGYEVLIENLMDPAHVPEPGGVNTFYAPCVFYSSFTLPPKQGNGAASSAGTKKESSIQKRMVLVFICIPVSPGKSRLIWTFPRNFGVWIDKVVPRWMFHIGQNLILDSDLYLLHVEERKIADVGPTQWQKACFVPTKSDAVVVGFRKWLNKYAGGQVDWRGKFSGALSPTPPREQLMDRYWTHVVNCSSCNAAYKGLNVLEVVLQVISISLIGILAAAKQSMTSIVVKTAMVSMAVLCFAASKWLSHFIYNIFHYHDYNHAFI
;
A
#
# COMPACT_ATOMS: atom_id res chain seq x y z
N MET A 1 -34.49 -2.49 -8.68
CA MET A 1 -33.57 -2.80 -9.80
C MET A 1 -34.26 -3.85 -10.66
N GLN A 2 -34.73 -3.49 -11.86
CA GLN A 2 -35.34 -4.44 -12.79
C GLN A 2 -34.21 -5.24 -13.44
N PHE A 3 -34.11 -6.54 -13.13
CA PHE A 3 -33.15 -7.42 -13.77
C PHE A 3 -33.65 -7.78 -15.17
N HIS A 4 -32.90 -7.44 -16.21
CA HIS A 4 -33.17 -7.91 -17.57
C HIS A 4 -32.96 -9.43 -17.62
N THR A 5 -34.04 -10.19 -17.78
CA THR A 5 -34.04 -11.67 -17.84
C THR A 5 -33.82 -12.15 -19.27
N PHE A 6 -32.63 -11.92 -19.83
CA PHE A 6 -32.24 -12.58 -21.07
C PHE A 6 -31.72 -13.98 -20.76
N LYS A 7 -32.37 -15.04 -21.25
CA LYS A 7 -32.02 -16.45 -20.92
C LYS A 7 -30.58 -16.87 -21.26
N LYS A 8 -29.87 -16.10 -22.10
CA LYS A 8 -28.45 -16.31 -22.44
C LYS A 8 -27.48 -15.46 -21.60
N ALA A 9 -27.98 -14.51 -20.80
CA ALA A 9 -27.18 -13.70 -19.91
C ALA A 9 -27.12 -14.37 -18.54
N CYS A 10 -26.13 -15.24 -18.34
CA CYS A 10 -25.84 -15.84 -17.04
C CYS A 10 -24.66 -15.09 -16.41
N ALA A 11 -24.93 -14.30 -15.37
CA ALA A 11 -23.89 -13.72 -14.52
C ALA A 11 -23.89 -14.46 -13.18
N ALA A 12 -22.70 -14.79 -12.68
CA ALA A 12 -22.55 -15.25 -11.31
C ALA A 12 -22.92 -14.11 -10.35
N VAL A 13 -23.80 -14.38 -9.39
CA VAL A 13 -24.18 -13.42 -8.35
C VAL A 13 -23.58 -13.89 -7.03
N TYR A 14 -22.75 -13.05 -6.43
CA TYR A 14 -22.11 -13.32 -5.14
C TYR A 14 -22.86 -12.58 -4.01
N PRO A 15 -23.12 -13.25 -2.87
CA PRO A 15 -23.57 -12.56 -1.67
C PRO A 15 -22.61 -11.41 -1.33
N SER A 16 -23.13 -10.18 -1.24
CA SER A 16 -22.32 -8.97 -1.07
C SER A 16 -22.88 -8.03 0.01
N ILE A 17 -22.01 -7.31 0.71
CA ILE A 17 -22.37 -6.30 1.72
C ILE A 17 -21.39 -5.13 1.70
N VAL A 18 -21.86 -3.92 2.00
CA VAL A 18 -21.01 -2.76 2.27
C VAL A 18 -20.82 -2.62 3.77
N GLN A 19 -19.58 -2.63 4.24
CA GLN A 19 -19.23 -2.46 5.66
C GLN A 19 -17.91 -1.70 5.77
N ASN A 20 -17.82 -0.75 6.71
CA ASN A 20 -16.65 0.12 6.90
C ASN A 20 -16.20 0.85 5.61
N GLY A 21 -17.17 1.19 4.74
CA GLY A 21 -16.91 1.82 3.43
C GLY A 21 -16.31 0.89 2.36
N ILE A 22 -16.25 -0.42 2.62
CA ILE A 22 -15.67 -1.44 1.74
C ILE A 22 -16.78 -2.37 1.24
N VAL A 23 -16.73 -2.71 -0.06
CA VAL A 23 -17.59 -3.74 -0.65
C VAL A 23 -16.96 -5.10 -0.39
N TRP A 24 -17.67 -5.95 0.33
CA TRP A 24 -17.32 -7.34 0.58
C TRP A 24 -18.21 -8.24 -0.25
N PHE A 25 -17.65 -9.33 -0.76
CA PHE A 25 -18.42 -10.38 -1.42
C PHE A 25 -17.88 -11.76 -1.05
N TRP A 26 -18.77 -12.74 -1.03
CA TRP A 26 -18.41 -14.14 -0.84
C TRP A 26 -18.25 -14.82 -2.20
N PRO A 27 -17.01 -15.16 -2.64
CA PRO A 27 -16.74 -15.63 -4.01
C PRO A 27 -17.11 -17.12 -4.21
N ASN A 28 -18.31 -17.53 -3.80
CA ASN A 28 -18.82 -18.88 -4.01
C ASN A 28 -20.31 -18.86 -4.36
N THR A 29 -20.66 -19.49 -5.48
CA THR A 29 -22.04 -19.59 -6.01
C THR A 29 -22.80 -20.83 -5.55
N ASP A 30 -22.21 -21.72 -4.74
CA ASP A 30 -22.90 -22.91 -4.24
C ASP A 30 -24.17 -22.48 -3.47
N PRO A 31 -25.35 -23.10 -3.73
CA PRO A 31 -26.62 -22.64 -3.17
C PRO A 31 -26.63 -22.50 -1.64
N GLN A 32 -25.84 -23.29 -0.93
CA GLN A 32 -25.71 -23.24 0.53
C GLN A 32 -25.14 -21.92 1.07
N TYR A 33 -24.41 -21.14 0.24
CA TYR A 33 -23.82 -19.87 0.64
C TYR A 33 -24.66 -18.65 0.28
N LYS A 34 -25.83 -18.83 -0.35
CA LYS A 34 -26.69 -17.71 -0.79
C LYS A 34 -26.97 -16.70 0.33
N ASP A 35 -27.23 -17.19 1.54
CA ASP A 35 -27.54 -16.36 2.72
C ASP A 35 -26.38 -16.29 3.73
N ILE A 36 -25.13 -16.55 3.29
CA ILE A 36 -23.96 -16.60 4.17
C ILE A 36 -23.77 -15.33 4.99
N LEU A 37 -24.11 -14.17 4.42
CA LEU A 37 -23.95 -12.86 5.09
C LEU A 37 -24.91 -12.63 6.26
N MET A 38 -25.97 -13.44 6.37
CA MET A 38 -26.84 -13.44 7.56
C MET A 38 -26.20 -14.20 8.73
N LYS A 39 -25.30 -15.15 8.43
CA LYS A 39 -24.63 -16.01 9.42
C LYS A 39 -23.23 -15.53 9.76
N LYS A 40 -22.48 -15.05 8.76
CA LYS A 40 -21.08 -14.66 8.87
C LYS A 40 -20.85 -13.35 8.11
N LYS A 41 -20.74 -12.25 8.85
CA LYS A 41 -20.37 -10.95 8.31
C LYS A 41 -18.84 -10.77 8.29
N PRO A 42 -18.30 -9.87 7.45
CA PRO A 42 -16.92 -9.43 7.55
C PRO A 42 -16.61 -8.88 8.96
N PRO A 43 -15.34 -8.94 9.42
CA PRO A 43 -14.97 -8.33 10.70
C PRO A 43 -15.31 -6.84 10.69
N TYR A 44 -15.98 -6.37 11.74
CA TYR A 44 -16.30 -4.96 11.91
C TYR A 44 -15.17 -4.27 12.66
N ILE A 45 -14.61 -3.22 12.08
CA ILE A 45 -13.46 -2.48 12.64
C ILE A 45 -13.95 -1.10 13.03
N PRO A 46 -14.21 -0.84 14.34
CA PRO A 46 -14.88 0.37 14.79
C PRO A 46 -14.10 1.65 14.48
N GLU A 47 -12.76 1.61 14.50
CA GLU A 47 -11.89 2.77 14.25
C GLU A 47 -12.00 3.28 12.81
N ILE A 48 -12.51 2.47 11.89
CA ILE A 48 -12.77 2.94 10.52
C ILE A 48 -13.96 3.89 10.51
N ASP A 49 -15.02 3.62 11.26
CA ASP A 49 -16.25 4.43 11.23
C ASP A 49 -16.32 5.48 12.37
N ASP A 50 -15.33 5.49 13.26
CA ASP A 50 -15.21 6.48 14.35
C ASP A 50 -14.69 7.84 13.82
N PRO A 51 -15.47 8.93 13.97
CA PRO A 51 -15.07 10.26 13.49
C PRO A 51 -13.88 10.87 14.25
N SER A 52 -13.49 10.33 15.40
CA SER A 52 -12.28 10.75 16.13
C SER A 52 -10.99 10.21 15.50
N PHE A 53 -11.09 9.24 14.59
CA PHE A 53 -9.97 8.69 13.84
C PHE A 53 -9.88 9.30 12.45
N THR A 54 -8.67 9.65 12.03
CA THR A 54 -8.36 9.86 10.61
C THR A 54 -7.85 8.57 10.00
N LYS A 55 -8.10 8.38 8.71
CA LYS A 55 -7.68 7.19 7.96
C LYS A 55 -7.33 7.55 6.52
N SER A 56 -6.29 6.92 6.00
CA SER A 56 -5.98 6.89 4.57
C SER A 56 -6.08 5.47 4.07
N ILE A 57 -6.85 5.26 2.99
CA ILE A 57 -6.99 3.97 2.32
C ILE A 57 -6.05 3.94 1.11
N GLY A 58 -5.23 2.90 1.03
CA GLY A 58 -4.41 2.58 -0.13
C GLY A 58 -4.68 1.16 -0.63
N ASN A 59 -4.25 0.88 -1.86
CA ASN A 59 -4.30 -0.45 -2.45
C ASN A 59 -3.10 -0.66 -3.37
N ARG A 60 -2.61 -1.88 -3.50
CA ARG A 60 -1.52 -2.24 -4.41
C ARG A 60 -1.63 -3.69 -4.85
N ASP A 61 -1.40 -3.94 -6.14
CA ASP A 61 -1.17 -5.28 -6.66
C ASP A 61 0.28 -5.68 -6.37
N ILE A 62 0.44 -6.82 -5.72
CA ILE A 62 1.71 -7.31 -5.18
C ILE A 62 2.15 -8.50 -6.03
N PRO A 63 3.40 -8.54 -6.52
CA PRO A 63 3.85 -9.54 -7.46
C PRO A 63 4.32 -10.84 -6.78
N TYR A 64 3.62 -11.24 -5.72
CA TYR A 64 3.73 -12.55 -5.09
C TYR A 64 2.38 -12.95 -4.52
N GLY A 65 2.22 -14.25 -4.26
CA GLY A 65 0.98 -14.88 -3.84
C GLY A 65 0.44 -14.41 -2.49
N TYR A 66 -0.83 -14.72 -2.28
CA TYR A 66 -1.59 -14.36 -1.10
C TYR A 66 -1.01 -14.98 0.18
N GLU A 67 -0.49 -16.20 0.08
CA GLU A 67 0.08 -16.95 1.19
C GLU A 67 1.30 -16.24 1.77
N VAL A 68 2.26 -15.88 0.91
CA VAL A 68 3.48 -15.16 1.30
C VAL A 68 3.16 -13.75 1.80
N LEU A 69 2.15 -13.09 1.20
CA LEU A 69 1.70 -11.78 1.68
C LEU A 69 1.16 -11.83 3.11
N ILE A 70 0.33 -12.83 3.45
CA ILE A 70 -0.19 -12.97 4.81
C ILE A 70 0.94 -13.26 5.80
N GLU A 71 1.87 -14.14 5.45
CA GLU A 71 3.02 -14.46 6.30
C GLU A 71 3.86 -13.24 6.62
N ASN A 72 4.21 -12.47 5.59
CA ASN A 72 5.00 -11.25 5.74
C ASN A 72 4.35 -10.24 6.70
N LEU A 73 3.02 -10.09 6.63
CA LEU A 73 2.28 -9.17 7.51
C LEU A 73 2.16 -9.68 8.93
N MET A 74 2.15 -11.01 9.11
CA MET A 74 2.01 -11.66 10.41
C MET A 74 3.34 -11.80 11.15
N ASP A 75 4.48 -11.50 10.51
CA ASP A 75 5.79 -11.55 11.14
C ASP A 75 5.92 -10.46 12.23
N PRO A 76 6.06 -10.85 13.51
CA PRO A 76 6.20 -9.90 14.61
C PRO A 76 7.50 -9.07 14.54
N ALA A 77 8.50 -9.47 13.77
CA ALA A 77 9.73 -8.69 13.60
C ALA A 77 9.48 -7.30 12.96
N HIS A 78 8.38 -7.15 12.21
CA HIS A 78 7.99 -5.88 11.59
C HIS A 78 7.33 -4.89 12.56
N VAL A 79 7.11 -5.29 13.81
CA VAL A 79 6.31 -4.53 14.77
C VAL A 79 7.01 -4.44 16.13
N PRO A 80 7.42 -3.24 16.57
CA PRO A 80 8.02 -3.08 17.90
C PRO A 80 6.98 -3.26 19.01
N GLU A 81 7.21 -4.22 19.92
CA GLU A 81 6.44 -4.42 21.16
C GLU A 81 7.05 -3.66 22.35
N PRO A 82 6.26 -3.23 23.37
CA PRO A 82 5.07 -3.91 23.92
C PRO A 82 3.75 -3.09 23.95
N GLY A 83 2.60 -3.79 23.87
CA GLY A 83 1.25 -3.27 24.17
C GLY A 83 0.22 -3.35 23.03
N GLY A 84 0.54 -4.00 21.91
CA GLY A 84 -0.36 -4.15 20.78
C GLY A 84 -1.15 -5.47 20.75
N VAL A 85 -2.20 -5.52 19.94
CA VAL A 85 -2.98 -6.74 19.67
C VAL A 85 -2.92 -7.03 18.17
N ASN A 86 -2.37 -8.18 17.80
CA ASN A 86 -2.36 -8.70 16.43
C ASN A 86 -3.45 -9.76 16.28
N THR A 87 -4.26 -9.68 15.22
CA THR A 87 -5.36 -10.60 14.97
C THR A 87 -5.52 -10.85 13.48
N PHE A 88 -5.50 -12.12 13.10
CA PHE A 88 -5.84 -12.55 11.74
C PHE A 88 -7.30 -13.01 11.70
N TYR A 89 -8.15 -12.24 11.03
CA TYR A 89 -9.53 -12.62 10.73
C TYR A 89 -9.57 -13.33 9.38
N ALA A 90 -9.61 -14.66 9.45
CA ALA A 90 -9.68 -15.49 8.27
C ALA A 90 -10.91 -15.16 7.39
N PRO A 91 -10.75 -15.15 6.04
CA PRO A 91 -9.52 -15.51 5.35
C PRO A 91 -8.56 -14.34 5.14
N CYS A 92 -9.01 -13.09 5.02
CA CYS A 92 -8.19 -12.09 4.31
C CYS A 92 -7.76 -10.87 5.14
N VAL A 93 -8.13 -10.74 6.42
CA VAL A 93 -7.88 -9.50 7.17
C VAL A 93 -6.83 -9.72 8.25
N PHE A 94 -5.75 -8.96 8.19
CA PHE A 94 -4.81 -8.81 9.29
C PHE A 94 -5.03 -7.46 9.97
N TYR A 95 -5.27 -7.51 11.27
CA TYR A 95 -5.54 -6.37 12.13
C TYR A 95 -4.43 -6.29 13.17
N SER A 96 -3.86 -5.11 13.34
CA SER A 96 -2.90 -4.82 14.40
C SER A 96 -3.25 -3.50 15.06
N SER A 97 -3.38 -3.47 16.39
CA SER A 97 -3.64 -2.23 17.12
C SER A 97 -2.51 -1.88 18.05
N PHE A 98 -2.16 -0.60 18.07
CA PHE A 98 -1.11 -0.01 18.88
C PHE A 98 -1.67 1.07 19.78
N THR A 99 -1.23 1.02 21.02
CA THR A 99 -1.51 2.03 22.01
C THR A 99 -0.20 2.71 22.36
N LEU A 100 -0.06 3.99 22.03
CA LEU A 100 1.14 4.72 22.38
C LEU A 100 1.11 5.05 23.88
N PRO A 101 2.23 4.83 24.61
CA PRO A 101 2.29 5.17 26.01
C PRO A 101 2.06 6.69 26.21
N PRO A 102 1.45 7.10 27.33
CA PRO A 102 1.38 8.52 27.67
C PRO A 102 2.81 9.08 27.76
N LYS A 103 3.04 10.25 27.16
CA LYS A 103 4.34 10.93 27.26
C LYS A 103 4.68 11.10 28.76
N GLN A 104 5.71 10.42 29.25
CA GLN A 104 6.35 10.80 30.51
C GLN A 104 7.00 12.17 30.27
N GLY A 105 6.49 13.20 30.94
CA GLY A 105 7.13 14.51 30.93
C GLY A 105 8.49 14.38 31.61
N ASN A 106 9.57 14.68 30.89
CA ASN A 106 10.84 14.97 31.54
C ASN A 106 10.62 16.18 32.46
N GLY A 107 10.90 15.99 33.74
CA GLY A 107 10.69 17.00 34.77
C GLY A 107 11.46 18.28 34.47
N ALA A 108 10.72 19.35 34.21
CA ALA A 108 11.07 20.68 34.65
C ALA A 108 9.82 21.24 35.32
N ALA A 109 9.88 21.41 36.63
CA ALA A 109 8.82 22.03 37.40
C ALA A 109 8.60 23.46 36.86
N SER A 110 7.43 23.73 36.30
CA SER A 110 6.93 25.09 36.19
C SER A 110 5.45 25.12 36.57
N SER A 111 5.13 26.16 37.32
CA SER A 111 4.03 26.29 38.24
C SER A 111 2.65 26.32 37.59
N ALA A 112 1.70 25.73 38.33
CA ALA A 112 0.32 26.16 38.49
C ALA A 112 -0.52 26.45 37.23
N GLY A 113 -1.39 25.47 36.94
CA GLY A 113 -2.79 25.75 36.63
C GLY A 113 -3.16 25.86 35.17
N THR A 114 -3.40 24.73 34.49
CA THR A 114 -4.43 24.66 33.43
C THR A 114 -4.89 23.22 33.22
N LYS A 115 -6.22 23.01 33.24
CA LYS A 115 -7.03 21.89 32.74
C LYS A 115 -6.38 20.50 32.66
N LYS A 116 -6.91 19.57 33.47
CA LYS A 116 -6.89 18.11 33.20
C LYS A 116 -7.55 17.88 31.83
N GLU A 117 -6.76 17.91 30.75
CA GLU A 117 -7.12 17.17 29.54
C GLU A 117 -7.22 15.71 29.98
N SER A 118 -8.40 15.11 29.86
CA SER A 118 -8.50 13.66 29.87
C SER A 118 -7.52 13.17 28.82
N SER A 119 -6.45 12.48 29.22
CA SER A 119 -5.43 12.03 28.30
C SER A 119 -6.06 10.99 27.37
N ILE A 120 -6.64 11.43 26.26
CA ILE A 120 -7.19 10.54 25.24
C ILE A 120 -6.03 9.64 24.82
N GLN A 121 -6.21 8.35 25.06
CA GLN A 121 -5.20 7.35 24.77
C GLN A 121 -4.94 7.35 23.26
N LYS A 122 -3.69 7.57 22.87
CA LYS A 122 -3.30 7.63 21.46
C LYS A 122 -3.27 6.22 20.91
N ARG A 123 -4.13 5.98 19.92
CA ARG A 123 -4.33 4.68 19.30
C ARG A 123 -4.11 4.78 17.79
N MET A 124 -3.41 3.79 17.25
CA MET A 124 -3.25 3.55 15.83
C MET A 124 -3.64 2.10 15.54
N VAL A 125 -4.30 1.88 14.42
CA VAL A 125 -4.66 0.55 13.93
C VAL A 125 -4.08 0.40 12.54
N LEU A 126 -3.47 -0.75 12.27
CA LEU A 126 -3.09 -1.19 10.94
C LEU A 126 -4.08 -2.27 10.50
N VAL A 127 -4.81 -2.00 9.42
CA VAL A 127 -5.71 -2.97 8.80
C VAL A 127 -5.19 -3.28 7.42
N PHE A 128 -4.95 -4.56 7.17
CA PHE A 128 -4.55 -5.09 5.87
C PHE A 128 -5.59 -6.09 5.40
N ILE A 129 -5.99 -6.00 4.14
CA ILE A 129 -6.93 -6.90 3.49
C ILE A 129 -6.21 -7.49 2.27
N CYS A 130 -5.91 -8.78 2.35
CA CYS A 130 -5.10 -9.51 1.37
C CYS A 130 -6.00 -10.34 0.46
N ILE A 131 -5.93 -10.10 -0.83
CA ILE A 131 -6.85 -10.67 -1.81
C ILE A 131 -6.06 -11.46 -2.84
N PRO A 132 -6.33 -12.76 -3.05
CA PRO A 132 -5.71 -13.51 -4.14
C PRO A 132 -6.21 -13.01 -5.50
N VAL A 133 -5.29 -12.79 -6.45
CA VAL A 133 -5.62 -12.31 -7.80
C VAL A 133 -5.37 -13.40 -8.84
N SER A 134 -4.17 -14.00 -8.80
CA SER A 134 -3.76 -15.16 -9.60
C SER A 134 -2.57 -15.84 -8.89
N PRO A 135 -2.13 -17.04 -9.31
CA PRO A 135 -0.86 -17.58 -8.82
C PRO A 135 0.27 -16.56 -8.99
N GLY A 136 1.06 -16.35 -7.94
CA GLY A 136 2.14 -15.36 -7.92
C GLY A 136 1.71 -13.90 -7.88
N LYS A 137 0.41 -13.61 -7.67
CA LYS A 137 -0.10 -12.23 -7.57
C LYS A 137 -1.21 -12.11 -6.54
N SER A 138 -1.08 -11.11 -5.68
CA SER A 138 -2.09 -10.74 -4.69
C SER A 138 -2.38 -9.26 -4.77
N ARG A 139 -3.45 -8.83 -4.10
CA ARG A 139 -3.79 -7.43 -3.92
C ARG A 139 -3.86 -7.13 -2.44
N LEU A 140 -3.14 -6.11 -2.02
CA LEU A 140 -3.20 -5.57 -0.68
C LEU A 140 -4.05 -4.32 -0.68
N ILE A 141 -5.09 -4.27 0.14
CA ILE A 141 -5.78 -3.04 0.52
C ILE A 141 -5.40 -2.75 1.96
N TRP A 142 -5.06 -1.51 2.28
CA TRP A 142 -4.72 -1.13 3.66
C TRP A 142 -5.42 0.14 4.08
N THR A 143 -5.67 0.25 5.38
CA THR A 143 -6.10 1.48 6.02
C THR A 143 -5.51 1.57 7.41
N PHE A 144 -4.97 2.75 7.76
CA PHE A 144 -4.29 2.96 9.04
C PHE A 144 -5.01 4.01 9.90
N PRO A 145 -6.17 3.70 10.51
CA PRO A 145 -6.85 4.62 11.41
C PRO A 145 -5.97 5.05 12.58
N ARG A 146 -5.95 6.35 12.88
CA ARG A 146 -5.33 6.89 14.10
C ARG A 146 -6.12 8.06 14.69
N ASN A 147 -6.17 8.17 16.02
CA ASN A 147 -6.90 9.25 16.72
C ASN A 147 -6.00 10.43 17.16
N PHE A 148 -4.73 10.44 16.73
CA PHE A 148 -3.76 11.48 17.05
C PHE A 148 -3.15 12.06 15.78
N GLY A 149 -2.66 13.30 15.83
CA GLY A 149 -2.06 13.97 14.67
C GLY A 149 -3.06 14.23 13.54
N VAL A 150 -4.36 14.26 13.81
CA VAL A 150 -5.44 14.38 12.80
C VAL A 150 -5.31 15.64 11.94
N TRP A 151 -4.68 16.69 12.46
CA TRP A 151 -4.41 17.92 11.71
C TRP A 151 -3.47 17.70 10.51
N ILE A 152 -2.60 16.69 10.57
CA ILE A 152 -1.62 16.39 9.51
C ILE A 152 -2.36 16.07 8.19
N ASP A 153 -3.48 15.36 8.26
CA ASP A 153 -4.29 14.95 7.11
C ASP A 153 -4.97 16.14 6.40
N LYS A 154 -5.05 17.31 7.06
CA LYS A 154 -5.54 18.56 6.46
C LYS A 154 -4.46 19.29 5.65
N VAL A 155 -3.18 19.01 5.92
CA VAL A 155 -2.03 19.72 5.34
C VAL A 155 -1.28 18.84 4.34
N VAL A 156 -1.14 17.55 4.65
CA VAL A 156 -0.38 16.57 3.88
C VAL A 156 -1.35 15.86 2.93
N PRO A 157 -1.19 15.98 1.60
CA PRO A 157 -2.03 15.27 0.65
C PRO A 157 -1.90 13.75 0.77
N ARG A 158 -3.00 13.04 0.48
CA ARG A 158 -3.10 11.57 0.63
C ARG A 158 -1.96 10.81 -0.05
N TRP A 159 -1.56 11.21 -1.26
CA TRP A 159 -0.50 10.54 -2.01
C TRP A 159 0.85 10.56 -1.28
N MET A 160 1.15 11.58 -0.47
CA MET A 160 2.40 11.65 0.29
C MET A 160 2.47 10.60 1.38
N PHE A 161 1.35 10.29 2.05
CA PHE A 161 1.28 9.16 2.99
C PHE A 161 1.54 7.83 2.28
N HIS A 162 1.05 7.69 1.05
CA HIS A 162 1.27 6.47 0.26
C HIS A 162 2.73 6.28 -0.14
N ILE A 163 3.55 7.33 -0.24
CA ILE A 163 4.99 7.18 -0.53
C ILE A 163 5.64 6.32 0.55
N GLY A 164 5.52 6.70 1.82
CA GLY A 164 6.14 5.98 2.93
C GLY A 164 5.62 4.54 3.04
N GLN A 165 4.32 4.34 2.83
CA GLN A 165 3.69 3.01 2.84
C GLN A 165 4.22 2.13 1.69
N ASN A 166 4.38 2.68 0.49
CA ASN A 166 4.91 1.93 -0.65
C ASN A 166 6.39 1.60 -0.48
N LEU A 167 7.20 2.50 0.10
CA LEU A 167 8.61 2.23 0.40
C LEU A 167 8.78 1.04 1.37
N ILE A 168 7.91 0.94 2.38
CA ILE A 168 7.89 -0.23 3.29
C ILE A 168 7.52 -1.51 2.53
N LEU A 169 6.58 -1.44 1.58
CA LEU A 169 6.25 -2.62 0.77
C LEU A 169 7.37 -3.00 -0.20
N ASP A 170 8.08 -2.00 -0.76
CA ASP A 170 9.17 -2.21 -1.70
C ASP A 170 10.41 -2.86 -1.05
N SER A 171 10.64 -2.62 0.25
CA SER A 171 11.83 -3.11 0.95
C SER A 171 11.92 -4.63 0.99
N ASP A 172 10.79 -5.35 1.00
CA ASP A 172 10.79 -6.83 1.06
C ASP A 172 10.26 -7.48 -0.22
N LEU A 173 9.72 -6.68 -1.16
CA LEU A 173 8.97 -7.18 -2.32
C LEU A 173 9.75 -8.21 -3.14
N TYR A 174 11.01 -7.91 -3.46
CA TYR A 174 11.83 -8.81 -4.28
C TYR A 174 12.15 -10.12 -3.54
N LEU A 175 12.43 -10.04 -2.23
CA LEU A 175 12.74 -11.20 -1.42
C LEU A 175 11.54 -12.14 -1.33
N LEU A 176 10.36 -11.60 -1.03
CA LEU A 176 9.10 -12.35 -0.95
C LEU A 176 8.72 -12.99 -2.30
N HIS A 177 9.00 -12.29 -3.41
CA HIS A 177 8.81 -12.84 -4.75
C HIS A 177 9.71 -14.05 -5.04
N VAL A 178 10.96 -14.01 -4.59
CA VAL A 178 11.91 -15.13 -4.73
C VAL A 178 11.55 -16.26 -3.77
N GLU A 179 11.15 -15.94 -2.54
CA GLU A 179 10.70 -16.89 -1.54
C GLU A 179 9.54 -17.75 -2.06
N GLU A 180 8.52 -17.13 -2.64
CA GLU A 180 7.37 -17.85 -3.21
C GLU A 180 7.80 -18.92 -4.22
N ARG A 181 8.80 -18.60 -5.06
CA ARG A 181 9.31 -19.53 -6.08
C ARG A 181 10.04 -20.70 -5.45
N LYS A 182 10.89 -20.43 -4.46
CA LYS A 182 11.59 -21.50 -3.71
C LYS A 182 10.59 -22.42 -3.00
N ILE A 183 9.51 -21.87 -2.45
CA ILE A 183 8.43 -22.66 -1.85
C ILE A 183 7.69 -23.47 -2.93
N ALA A 184 7.44 -22.88 -4.10
CA ALA A 184 6.80 -23.59 -5.21
C ALA A 184 7.64 -24.77 -5.73
N ASP A 185 8.98 -24.64 -5.76
CA ASP A 185 9.89 -25.70 -6.20
C ASP A 185 9.85 -26.95 -5.29
N VAL A 186 9.72 -26.76 -3.97
CA VAL A 186 9.60 -27.87 -3.01
C VAL A 186 8.16 -28.34 -2.78
N GLY A 187 7.19 -27.52 -3.20
CA GLY A 187 5.76 -27.74 -3.02
C GLY A 187 5.20 -27.14 -1.72
N PRO A 188 3.95 -26.64 -1.72
CA PRO A 188 3.37 -25.86 -0.63
C PRO A 188 3.22 -26.63 0.68
N THR A 189 3.12 -27.96 0.63
CA THR A 189 3.03 -28.83 1.82
C THR A 189 4.39 -29.11 2.46
N GLN A 190 5.49 -28.89 1.73
CA GLN A 190 6.87 -29.10 2.17
C GLN A 190 7.65 -27.79 2.31
N TRP A 191 6.93 -26.68 2.50
CA TRP A 191 7.49 -25.32 2.55
C TRP A 191 8.65 -25.16 3.55
N GLN A 192 8.69 -25.97 4.63
CA GLN A 192 9.79 -25.94 5.61
C GLN A 192 11.14 -26.37 5.02
N LYS A 193 11.15 -27.05 3.88
CA LYS A 193 12.39 -27.38 3.14
C LYS A 193 12.98 -26.16 2.42
N ALA A 194 12.15 -25.18 2.08
CA ALA A 194 12.57 -23.94 1.45
C ALA A 194 12.87 -22.84 2.47
N CYS A 195 12.09 -22.77 3.55
CA CYS A 195 12.23 -21.75 4.60
C CYS A 195 12.38 -22.41 5.98
N PHE A 196 13.54 -22.21 6.61
CA PHE A 196 13.79 -22.68 7.97
C PHE A 196 13.33 -21.63 8.99
N VAL A 197 12.34 -21.98 9.82
CA VAL A 197 11.71 -21.08 10.82
C VAL A 197 11.91 -21.60 12.26
N PRO A 198 13.10 -21.42 12.84
CA PRO A 198 13.46 -22.11 14.09
C PRO A 198 12.99 -21.42 15.37
N THR A 199 12.46 -20.20 15.31
CA THR A 199 12.30 -19.34 16.49
C THR A 199 10.86 -19.26 17.00
N LYS A 200 10.69 -18.79 18.24
CA LYS A 200 9.36 -18.51 18.80
C LYS A 200 8.62 -17.41 18.04
N SER A 201 9.35 -16.47 17.43
CA SER A 201 8.79 -15.38 16.63
C SER A 201 8.04 -15.92 15.40
N ASP A 202 8.46 -17.09 14.89
CA ASP A 202 7.86 -17.72 13.72
C ASP A 202 6.56 -18.52 14.01
N ALA A 203 6.15 -18.59 15.29
CA ALA A 203 5.00 -19.41 15.69
C ALA A 203 3.70 -19.03 14.96
N VAL A 204 3.55 -17.75 14.64
CA VAL A 204 2.39 -17.22 13.92
C VAL A 204 2.38 -17.68 12.45
N VAL A 205 3.53 -17.68 11.78
CA VAL A 205 3.71 -18.19 10.41
C VAL A 205 3.39 -19.69 10.35
N VAL A 206 3.94 -20.47 11.28
CA VAL A 206 3.66 -21.92 11.40
C VAL A 206 2.16 -22.16 11.65
N GLY A 207 1.54 -21.35 12.51
CA GLY A 207 0.10 -21.41 12.79
C GLY A 207 -0.75 -21.15 11.56
N PHE A 208 -0.41 -20.11 10.78
CA PHE A 208 -1.06 -19.78 9.52
C PHE A 208 -0.95 -20.92 8.50
N ARG A 209 0.26 -21.47 8.26
CA ARG A 209 0.45 -22.58 7.33
C ARG A 209 -0.31 -23.84 7.73
N LYS A 210 -0.39 -24.14 9.04
CA LYS A 210 -1.23 -25.25 9.55
C LYS A 210 -2.73 -25.00 9.30
N TRP A 211 -3.20 -23.78 9.55
CA TRP A 211 -4.58 -23.38 9.24
C TRP A 211 -4.88 -23.51 7.74
N LEU A 212 -3.99 -23.00 6.88
CA LEU A 212 -4.13 -23.04 5.43
C LEU A 212 -4.16 -24.49 4.90
N ASN A 213 -3.26 -25.35 5.41
CA ASN A 213 -3.28 -26.79 5.10
C ASN A 213 -4.60 -27.45 5.49
N LYS A 214 -5.10 -27.17 6.70
CA LYS A 214 -6.34 -27.76 7.21
C LYS A 214 -7.58 -27.37 6.42
N TYR A 215 -7.69 -26.10 6.01
CA TYR A 215 -8.93 -25.57 5.43
C TYR A 215 -8.89 -25.36 3.91
N ALA A 216 -7.71 -25.35 3.30
CA ALA A 216 -7.54 -25.09 1.86
C ALA A 216 -6.54 -26.04 1.18
N GLY A 217 -6.01 -27.06 1.87
CA GLY A 217 -5.03 -27.98 1.27
C GLY A 217 -3.67 -27.34 1.00
N GLY A 218 -3.37 -26.21 1.65
CA GLY A 218 -2.05 -25.57 1.65
C GLY A 218 -1.88 -24.42 0.65
N GLN A 219 -2.90 -24.14 -0.16
CA GLN A 219 -2.89 -23.07 -1.16
C GLN A 219 -4.30 -22.57 -1.47
N VAL A 220 -4.42 -21.42 -2.13
CA VAL A 220 -5.71 -20.95 -2.65
C VAL A 220 -6.32 -21.93 -3.66
N ASP A 221 -7.59 -22.29 -3.46
CA ASP A 221 -8.38 -23.04 -4.45
C ASP A 221 -8.80 -22.12 -5.60
N TRP A 222 -8.15 -22.29 -6.75
CA TRP A 222 -8.42 -21.52 -7.97
C TRP A 222 -9.64 -22.01 -8.77
N ARG A 223 -10.37 -23.03 -8.29
CA ARG A 223 -11.59 -23.57 -8.93
C ARG A 223 -11.42 -23.87 -10.43
N GLY A 224 -10.24 -24.36 -10.81
CA GLY A 224 -9.88 -24.68 -12.21
C GLY A 224 -9.58 -23.49 -13.11
N LYS A 225 -9.65 -22.24 -12.62
CA LYS A 225 -9.32 -21.03 -13.40
C LYS A 225 -7.83 -20.90 -13.71
N PHE A 226 -6.99 -21.42 -12.80
CA PHE A 226 -5.54 -21.41 -12.93
C PHE A 226 -4.99 -22.79 -12.60
N SER A 227 -3.86 -23.15 -13.23
CA SER A 227 -3.13 -24.39 -12.93
C SER A 227 -2.37 -24.34 -11.60
N GLY A 228 -2.23 -23.15 -11.00
CA GLY A 228 -1.38 -22.91 -9.84
C GLY A 228 0.09 -22.59 -10.19
N ALA A 229 0.49 -22.72 -11.45
CA ALA A 229 1.86 -22.43 -11.87
C ALA A 229 2.18 -20.93 -11.80
N LEU A 230 3.38 -20.59 -11.31
CA LEU A 230 3.88 -19.23 -11.26
C LEU A 230 4.35 -18.78 -12.65
N SER A 231 4.10 -17.51 -12.98
CA SER A 231 4.65 -16.90 -14.20
C SER A 231 6.16 -16.66 -14.06
N PRO A 232 6.92 -16.64 -15.18
CA PRO A 232 8.33 -16.28 -15.17
C PRO A 232 8.59 -14.95 -14.48
N THR A 233 9.72 -14.83 -13.78
CA THR A 233 10.14 -13.57 -13.15
C THR A 233 10.48 -12.55 -14.22
N PRO A 234 9.79 -11.40 -14.26
CA PRO A 234 10.18 -10.30 -15.14
C PRO A 234 11.47 -9.64 -14.64
N PRO A 235 12.12 -8.77 -15.44
CA PRO A 235 13.21 -7.93 -14.98
C PRO A 235 12.83 -7.17 -13.69
N ARG A 236 13.79 -7.02 -12.78
CA ARG A 236 13.58 -6.45 -11.44
C ARG A 236 12.89 -5.08 -11.47
N GLU A 237 13.28 -4.21 -12.37
CA GLU A 237 12.68 -2.88 -12.53
C GLU A 237 11.18 -2.97 -12.89
N GLN A 238 10.82 -3.89 -13.79
CA GLN A 238 9.43 -4.15 -14.14
C GLN A 238 8.65 -4.81 -12.99
N LEU A 239 9.30 -5.71 -12.24
CA LEU A 239 8.70 -6.38 -11.10
C LEU A 239 8.32 -5.37 -10.00
N MET A 240 9.19 -4.39 -9.77
CA MET A 240 9.07 -3.39 -8.70
C MET A 240 8.39 -2.10 -9.16
N ASP A 241 7.90 -2.02 -10.40
CA ASP A 241 7.27 -0.81 -10.93
C ASP A 241 5.95 -0.50 -10.20
N ARG A 242 5.97 0.56 -9.39
CA ARG A 242 4.82 1.07 -8.65
C ARG A 242 3.76 1.67 -9.54
N TYR A 243 4.11 2.10 -10.74
CA TYR A 243 3.15 2.78 -11.60
C TYR A 243 1.98 1.86 -11.93
N TRP A 244 2.32 0.63 -12.35
CA TRP A 244 1.35 -0.40 -12.72
C TRP A 244 0.71 -1.07 -11.51
N THR A 245 1.46 -1.22 -10.41
CA THR A 245 0.96 -1.92 -9.22
C THR A 245 0.12 -1.05 -8.30
N HIS A 246 0.30 0.28 -8.31
CA HIS A 246 -0.36 1.22 -7.40
C HIS A 246 -0.88 2.47 -8.10
N VAL A 247 -0.02 3.21 -8.80
CA VAL A 247 -0.32 4.60 -9.20
C VAL A 247 -1.52 4.68 -10.12
N VAL A 248 -1.58 3.82 -11.15
CA VAL A 248 -2.69 3.80 -12.12
C VAL A 248 -4.05 3.52 -11.47
N ASN A 249 -4.06 2.76 -10.38
CA ASN A 249 -5.26 2.33 -9.65
C ASN A 249 -5.59 3.21 -8.43
N CYS A 250 -4.75 4.21 -8.12
CA CYS A 250 -4.94 5.11 -6.98
C CYS A 250 -5.21 6.54 -7.46
N SER A 251 -6.45 7.01 -7.28
CA SER A 251 -6.86 8.35 -7.74
C SER A 251 -5.96 9.48 -7.26
N SER A 252 -5.54 9.47 -5.98
CA SER A 252 -4.66 10.50 -5.43
C SER A 252 -3.25 10.43 -5.98
N CYS A 253 -2.66 9.24 -6.14
CA CYS A 253 -1.29 9.10 -6.65
C CYS A 253 -1.25 9.36 -8.16
N ASN A 254 -2.26 8.92 -8.91
CA ASN A 254 -2.42 9.21 -10.33
C ASN A 254 -2.57 10.71 -10.59
N ALA A 255 -3.39 11.40 -9.80
CA ALA A 255 -3.55 12.86 -9.91
C ALA A 255 -2.23 13.60 -9.61
N ALA A 256 -1.51 13.20 -8.55
CA ALA A 256 -0.21 13.76 -8.22
C ALA A 256 0.81 13.50 -9.33
N TYR A 257 0.90 12.27 -9.82
CA TYR A 257 1.78 11.89 -10.94
C TYR A 257 1.51 12.76 -12.17
N LYS A 258 0.25 12.88 -12.61
CA LYS A 258 -0.12 13.72 -13.76
C LYS A 258 0.23 15.19 -13.53
N GLY A 259 -0.12 15.74 -12.37
CA GLY A 259 0.16 17.15 -12.04
C GLY A 259 1.65 17.46 -11.99
N LEU A 260 2.46 16.59 -11.41
CA LEU A 260 3.91 16.75 -11.35
C LEU A 260 4.56 16.62 -12.73
N ASN A 261 4.11 15.70 -13.59
CA ASN A 261 4.58 15.60 -14.97
C ASN A 261 4.23 16.86 -15.79
N VAL A 262 3.03 17.43 -15.61
CA VAL A 262 2.67 18.70 -16.26
C VAL A 262 3.59 19.83 -15.78
N LEU A 263 3.86 19.91 -14.46
CA LEU A 263 4.78 20.90 -13.90
C LEU A 263 6.20 20.75 -14.46
N GLU A 264 6.69 19.52 -14.62
CA GLU A 264 7.98 19.23 -15.24
C GLU A 264 8.08 19.85 -16.64
N VAL A 265 7.08 19.60 -17.49
CA VAL A 265 7.03 20.12 -18.86
C VAL A 265 6.90 21.65 -18.85
N VAL A 266 6.07 22.21 -17.99
CA VAL A 266 5.91 23.67 -17.87
C VAL A 266 7.23 24.35 -17.50
N LEU A 267 8.00 23.78 -16.57
CA LEU A 267 9.31 24.30 -16.20
C LEU A 267 10.29 24.28 -17.39
N GLN A 268 10.26 23.23 -18.21
CA GLN A 268 11.06 23.16 -19.45
C GLN A 268 10.63 24.21 -20.47
N VAL A 269 9.32 24.39 -20.68
CA VAL A 269 8.79 25.42 -21.59
C VAL A 269 9.15 26.82 -21.13
N ILE A 270 9.06 27.12 -19.82
CA ILE A 270 9.48 28.42 -19.25
C ILE A 270 10.97 28.64 -19.52
N SER A 271 11.82 27.63 -19.29
CA SER A 271 13.26 27.73 -19.53
C SER A 271 13.57 28.07 -21.00
N ILE A 272 13.00 27.31 -21.95
CA ILE A 272 13.21 27.54 -23.39
C ILE A 272 12.65 28.90 -23.82
N SER A 273 11.47 29.28 -23.31
CA SER A 273 10.83 30.56 -23.64
C SER A 273 11.67 31.75 -23.17
N LEU A 274 12.24 31.69 -21.96
CA LEU A 274 13.13 32.74 -21.45
C LEU A 274 14.38 32.92 -22.33
N ILE A 275 14.99 31.81 -22.78
CA ILE A 275 16.14 31.84 -23.69
C ILE A 275 15.72 32.41 -25.07
N GLY A 276 14.56 31.99 -25.59
CA GLY A 276 14.03 32.48 -26.86
C GLY A 276 13.73 33.98 -26.85
N ILE A 277 13.09 34.49 -25.79
CA ILE A 277 12.84 35.92 -25.60
C ILE A 277 14.15 36.69 -25.55
N LEU A 278 15.14 36.19 -24.80
CA LEU A 278 16.46 36.82 -24.70
C LEU A 278 17.18 36.87 -26.05
N ALA A 279 17.09 35.81 -26.85
CA ALA A 279 17.70 35.73 -28.18
C ALA A 279 17.02 36.66 -29.20
N ALA A 280 15.70 36.86 -29.10
CA ALA A 280 14.94 37.73 -30.00
C ALA A 280 15.01 39.23 -29.61
N ALA A 281 15.37 39.54 -28.35
CA ALA A 281 15.44 40.91 -27.86
C ALA A 281 16.60 41.69 -28.52
N LYS A 282 16.31 42.91 -29.01
CA LYS A 282 17.36 43.82 -29.50
C LYS A 282 18.32 44.20 -28.38
N GLN A 283 19.62 44.30 -28.68
CA GLN A 283 20.65 44.52 -27.66
C GLN A 283 20.44 45.79 -26.81
N SER A 284 19.81 46.83 -27.37
CA SER A 284 19.49 48.09 -26.70
C SER A 284 18.22 48.07 -25.83
N MET A 285 17.39 47.02 -25.91
CA MET A 285 16.08 46.98 -25.23
C MET A 285 16.12 46.33 -23.85
N THR A 286 17.21 45.66 -23.47
CA THR A 286 17.31 44.93 -22.19
C THR A 286 18.62 45.22 -21.47
N SER A 287 18.52 45.65 -20.21
CA SER A 287 19.67 45.84 -19.31
C SER A 287 20.40 44.53 -19.07
N ILE A 288 21.72 44.60 -18.85
CA ILE A 288 22.56 43.46 -18.45
C ILE A 288 21.96 42.73 -17.24
N VAL A 289 21.40 43.46 -16.28
CA VAL A 289 20.76 42.87 -15.08
C VAL A 289 19.57 41.99 -15.47
N VAL A 290 18.73 42.45 -16.40
CA VAL A 290 17.56 41.70 -16.87
C VAL A 290 17.99 40.46 -17.65
N LYS A 291 19.00 40.60 -18.52
CA LYS A 291 19.56 39.46 -19.28
C LYS A 291 20.09 38.38 -18.34
N THR A 292 20.90 38.76 -17.35
CA THR A 292 21.45 37.83 -16.36
C THR A 292 20.33 37.15 -15.55
N ALA A 293 19.35 37.91 -15.06
CA ALA A 293 18.22 37.35 -14.32
C ALA A 293 17.40 36.34 -15.14
N MET A 294 17.14 36.63 -16.42
CA MET A 294 16.43 35.72 -17.32
C MET A 294 17.20 34.43 -17.55
N VAL A 295 18.52 34.52 -17.79
CA VAL A 295 19.38 33.31 -17.94
C VAL A 295 19.39 32.50 -16.66
N SER A 296 19.60 33.12 -15.51
CA SER A 296 19.60 32.42 -14.22
C SER A 296 18.27 31.71 -13.96
N MET A 297 17.14 32.38 -14.21
CA MET A 297 15.82 31.76 -14.06
C MET A 297 15.64 30.59 -15.04
N ALA A 298 16.05 30.74 -16.30
CA ALA A 298 15.96 29.66 -17.29
C ALA A 298 16.76 28.42 -16.85
N VAL A 299 17.98 28.62 -16.33
CA VAL A 299 18.81 27.53 -15.80
C VAL A 299 18.16 26.88 -14.58
N LEU A 300 17.62 27.67 -13.65
CA LEU A 300 16.93 27.14 -12.46
C LEU A 300 15.67 26.35 -12.84
N CYS A 301 14.86 26.83 -13.77
CA CYS A 301 13.69 26.10 -14.25
C CYS A 301 14.09 24.77 -14.91
N PHE A 302 15.15 24.76 -15.73
CA PHE A 302 15.63 23.53 -16.33
C PHE A 302 16.15 22.54 -15.29
N ALA A 303 16.99 23.00 -14.35
CA ALA A 303 17.52 22.17 -13.27
C ALA A 303 16.39 21.61 -12.38
N ALA A 304 15.40 22.44 -12.02
CA ALA A 304 14.22 22.02 -11.28
C ALA A 304 13.41 20.97 -12.05
N SER A 305 13.27 21.10 -13.38
CA SER A 305 12.58 20.09 -14.20
C SER A 305 13.30 18.74 -14.18
N LYS A 306 14.65 18.72 -14.24
CA LYS A 306 15.42 17.47 -14.20
C LYS A 306 15.39 16.82 -12.84
N TRP A 307 15.49 17.61 -11.77
CA TRP A 307 15.27 17.12 -10.41
C TRP A 307 13.86 16.55 -10.25
N LEU A 308 12.84 17.25 -10.75
CA LEU A 308 11.45 16.81 -10.67
C LEU A 308 11.20 15.52 -11.44
N SER A 309 11.78 15.36 -12.63
CA SER A 309 11.71 14.13 -13.43
C SER A 309 12.29 12.93 -12.66
N HIS A 310 13.46 13.10 -12.05
CA HIS A 310 14.07 12.07 -11.20
C HIS A 310 13.25 11.77 -9.94
N PHE A 311 12.70 12.81 -9.30
CA PHE A 311 11.78 12.66 -8.18
C PHE A 311 10.52 11.86 -8.57
N ILE A 312 9.90 12.19 -9.69
CA ILE A 312 8.72 11.47 -10.20
C ILE A 312 9.06 10.00 -10.42
N TYR A 313 10.19 9.71 -11.07
CA TYR A 313 10.65 8.34 -11.30
C TYR A 313 10.81 7.57 -9.98
N ASN A 314 11.56 8.13 -9.05
CA ASN A 314 11.87 7.51 -7.76
C ASN A 314 10.68 7.34 -6.83
N ILE A 315 9.57 8.03 -7.06
CA ILE A 315 8.38 8.01 -6.19
C ILE A 315 7.23 7.22 -6.82
N PHE A 316 7.09 7.25 -8.15
CA PHE A 316 5.94 6.65 -8.82
C PHE A 316 6.29 5.41 -9.65
N HIS A 317 7.56 5.19 -9.98
CA HIS A 317 8.01 4.01 -10.72
C HIS A 317 8.83 3.09 -9.84
N TYR A 318 10.13 3.37 -9.72
CA TYR A 318 11.08 2.40 -9.16
C TYR A 318 11.90 3.04 -8.05
N HIS A 319 12.10 2.29 -6.97
CA HIS A 319 13.07 2.61 -5.93
C HIS A 319 13.86 1.34 -5.66
N ASP A 320 15.16 1.37 -5.94
CA ASP A 320 15.99 0.20 -5.71
C ASP A 320 16.32 0.05 -4.22
N TYR A 321 16.31 -1.19 -3.77
CA TYR A 321 16.82 -1.58 -2.47
C TYR A 321 17.99 -2.52 -2.69
N ASN A 322 19.10 -2.29 -1.99
CA ASN A 322 20.15 -3.29 -1.98
C ASN A 322 19.73 -4.46 -1.10
N HIS A 323 19.01 -5.41 -1.70
CA HIS A 323 18.89 -6.75 -1.15
C HIS A 323 20.22 -7.42 -1.41
N ALA A 324 21.15 -7.34 -0.46
CA ALA A 324 22.43 -8.03 -0.57
C ALA A 324 22.14 -9.48 -1.01
N PHE A 325 22.64 -9.86 -2.18
CA PHE A 325 22.55 -11.23 -2.66
C PHE A 325 23.40 -12.08 -1.71
N ILE A 326 22.74 -12.73 -0.75
CA ILE A 326 23.34 -13.78 0.07
C ILE A 326 23.22 -15.10 -0.71
#